data_AF-A0A8K0S6H3-F1
#
_entry.id   AF-A0A8K0S6H3-F1
#
_cell.length_a   1.000
_cell.length_b   1.000
_cell.length_c   1.000
_cell.angle_alpha   90.00
_cell.angle_beta   90.00
_cell.angle_gamma   90.00
#
_symmetry.space_group_name_H-M   'P 1'
#
loop_
_entity.id
_entity.type
_entity.pdbx_description
1 polymer ?
#
loop_
_entity_poly.entity_id
_entity_poly.type
_entity_poly.pdbx_seq_one_letter_code
_entity_poly.pdbx_strand_id
1 'polypeptide(L)'
;MSSYYNTTTYANPPAYKRSRSVKSDHEVNLNGPIEVVGSVKSGSSINLNGDVIVREKVDAYGALGLNGSIRCDGRVKAYGNILVNGYTVANDKMKGCGKLKVLGTLEATELEIYGNVSITGYLKCRRLVVYGTLTLIGSESAYYAEESEQIGGAVMMREAEPDWDC
;
A
#
# COMPACT_ATOMS: atom_id res chain seq x y z
N MET A 1 -46.28 2.81 33.44
CA MET A 1 -46.29 2.34 32.04
C MET A 1 -45.48 3.32 31.20
N SER A 2 -44.49 2.79 30.47
CA SER A 2 -43.92 3.36 29.23
C SER A 2 -42.97 4.57 29.40
N SER A 3 -41.76 4.62 28.86
CA SER A 3 -40.99 3.68 28.02
C SER A 3 -39.52 4.14 28.03
N TYR A 4 -38.60 3.19 28.02
CA TYR A 4 -37.18 3.40 27.72
C TYR A 4 -37.01 3.84 26.26
N TYR A 5 -36.16 4.84 26.02
CA TYR A 5 -35.42 4.95 24.75
C TYR A 5 -33.93 5.08 25.07
N ASN A 6 -33.25 3.96 24.96
CA ASN A 6 -31.80 3.89 24.83
C ASN A 6 -31.46 4.27 23.39
N THR A 7 -30.97 5.48 23.16
CA THR A 7 -30.36 5.84 21.87
C THR A 7 -28.92 5.38 21.88
N THR A 8 -28.69 4.19 21.33
CA THR A 8 -27.35 3.71 20.96
C THR A 8 -26.78 4.67 19.93
N THR A 9 -25.80 5.48 20.34
CA THR A 9 -25.00 6.33 19.45
C THR A 9 -24.14 5.44 18.56
N TYR A 10 -24.63 5.11 17.37
CA TYR A 10 -23.78 4.62 16.30
C TYR A 10 -22.83 5.76 15.92
N ALA A 11 -21.56 5.62 16.30
CA ALA A 11 -20.49 6.53 15.90
C ALA A 11 -20.54 6.67 14.37
N ASN A 12 -20.82 7.89 13.91
CA ASN A 12 -20.83 8.21 12.49
C ASN A 12 -19.45 7.83 11.93
N PRO A 13 -19.34 6.98 10.89
CA PRO A 13 -18.05 6.73 10.27
C PRO A 13 -17.45 8.06 9.77
N PRO A 14 -16.12 8.20 9.74
CA PRO A 14 -15.48 9.45 9.33
C PRO A 14 -16.03 9.88 7.97
N ALA A 15 -16.40 11.15 7.87
CA ALA A 15 -16.97 11.71 6.65
C ALA A 15 -15.87 11.81 5.58
N TYR A 16 -15.68 10.74 4.81
CA TYR A 16 -14.77 10.74 3.67
C TYR A 16 -15.26 11.72 2.61
N LYS A 17 -14.38 12.60 2.14
CA LYS A 17 -14.65 13.37 0.92
C LYS A 17 -14.75 12.38 -0.24
N ARG A 18 -15.93 12.23 -0.84
CA ARG A 18 -16.12 11.32 -1.97
C ARG A 18 -15.69 11.96 -3.28
N SER A 19 -14.82 11.28 -4.00
CA SER A 19 -14.43 11.62 -5.36
C SER A 19 -14.81 10.49 -6.32
N ARG A 20 -15.05 10.85 -7.59
CA ARG A 20 -15.14 9.87 -8.68
C ARG A 20 -13.73 9.48 -9.10
N SER A 21 -13.54 9.01 -10.33
CA SER A 21 -12.20 8.74 -10.86
C SER A 21 -11.34 10.00 -10.91
N VAL A 22 -10.07 9.85 -10.55
CA VAL A 22 -9.04 10.90 -10.68
C VAL A 22 -8.11 10.47 -11.80
N LYS A 23 -7.94 11.31 -12.82
CA LYS A 23 -7.00 11.08 -13.91
C LYS A 23 -6.21 12.36 -14.17
N SER A 24 -4.88 12.24 -14.20
CA SER A 24 -3.97 13.33 -14.56
C SER A 24 -2.82 12.79 -15.39
N ASP A 25 -2.25 13.61 -16.26
CA ASP A 25 -0.97 13.29 -16.93
C ASP A 25 0.24 13.70 -16.05
N HIS A 26 -0.01 14.51 -15.02
CA HIS A 26 0.96 14.96 -14.03
C HIS A 26 0.76 14.25 -12.69
N GLU A 27 1.62 14.55 -11.72
CA GLU A 27 1.52 14.00 -10.37
C GLU A 27 0.12 14.18 -9.75
N VAL A 28 -0.35 13.15 -9.05
CA VAL A 28 -1.61 13.16 -8.30
C VAL A 28 -1.31 13.04 -6.82
N ASN A 29 -1.73 14.04 -6.04
CA ASN A 29 -1.62 14.05 -4.59
C ASN A 29 -3.03 14.00 -3.98
N LEU A 30 -3.35 12.92 -3.27
CA LEU A 30 -4.62 12.77 -2.55
C LEU A 30 -4.34 12.77 -1.05
N ASN A 31 -4.94 13.72 -0.34
CA ASN A 31 -4.81 13.85 1.10
C ASN A 31 -6.15 13.53 1.75
N GLY A 32 -6.14 12.55 2.65
CA GLY A 32 -7.29 12.05 3.36
C GLY A 32 -7.81 12.99 4.45
N PRO A 33 -9.03 12.74 4.98
CA PRO A 33 -9.88 11.59 4.67
C PRO A 33 -10.61 11.71 3.31
N ILE A 34 -10.32 10.80 2.37
CA ILE A 34 -10.90 10.79 1.02
C ILE A 34 -11.27 9.37 0.56
N GLU A 35 -12.43 9.23 -0.07
CA GLU A 35 -12.88 8.00 -0.73
C GLU A 35 -13.00 8.25 -2.24
N VAL A 36 -12.16 7.57 -3.02
CA VAL A 36 -12.24 7.56 -4.48
C VAL A 36 -13.04 6.34 -4.89
N VAL A 37 -14.28 6.56 -5.34
CA VAL A 37 -15.17 5.48 -5.80
C VAL A 37 -14.71 4.92 -7.15
N GLY A 38 -14.00 5.73 -7.94
CA GLY A 38 -13.45 5.30 -9.23
C GLY A 38 -11.97 4.97 -9.18
N SER A 39 -11.37 4.91 -10.37
CA SER A 39 -9.94 4.68 -10.54
C SER A 39 -9.10 5.94 -10.28
N VAL A 40 -7.89 5.79 -9.73
CA VAL A 40 -6.86 6.85 -9.68
C VAL A 40 -5.79 6.53 -10.72
N LYS A 41 -5.53 7.44 -11.65
CA LYS A 41 -4.53 7.28 -12.71
C LYS A 41 -3.66 8.52 -12.84
N SER A 42 -2.35 8.31 -12.95
CA SER A 42 -1.37 9.36 -13.16
C SER A 42 -0.41 8.98 -14.27
N GLY A 43 -0.19 9.90 -15.22
CA GLY A 43 0.93 9.84 -16.18
C GLY A 43 2.29 10.07 -15.54
N SER A 44 2.32 10.39 -14.25
CA SER A 44 3.51 10.55 -13.41
C SER A 44 3.31 9.79 -12.09
N SER A 45 3.80 10.33 -10.98
CA SER A 45 3.68 9.73 -9.65
C SER A 45 2.27 9.90 -9.04
N ILE A 46 1.94 9.06 -8.06
CA ILE A 46 0.76 9.18 -7.21
C ILE A 46 1.22 9.17 -5.75
N ASN A 47 0.80 10.14 -4.95
CA ASN A 47 0.99 10.12 -3.50
C ASN A 47 -0.38 10.15 -2.80
N LEU A 48 -0.64 9.13 -1.98
CA LEU A 48 -1.81 9.00 -1.14
C LEU A 48 -1.37 9.22 0.31
N ASN A 49 -1.91 10.23 0.98
CA ASN A 49 -1.53 10.59 2.35
C ASN A 49 -2.75 10.60 3.28
N GLY A 50 -2.59 10.13 4.52
CA GLY A 50 -3.66 10.08 5.52
C GLY A 50 -4.59 8.89 5.30
N ASP A 51 -5.90 9.08 5.51
CA ASP A 51 -6.91 8.04 5.33
C ASP A 51 -7.47 8.07 3.90
N VAL A 52 -7.02 7.15 3.04
CA VAL A 52 -7.43 7.10 1.63
C VAL A 52 -8.01 5.75 1.27
N ILE A 53 -9.21 5.76 0.70
CA ILE A 53 -9.86 4.56 0.17
C ILE A 53 -10.00 4.70 -1.35
N VAL A 54 -9.50 3.74 -2.11
CA VAL A 54 -9.71 3.63 -3.56
C VAL A 54 -10.46 2.34 -3.86
N ARG A 55 -11.65 2.45 -4.45
CA ARG A 55 -12.53 1.30 -4.69
C ARG A 55 -12.20 0.50 -5.94
N GLU A 56 -11.63 1.16 -6.95
CA GLU A 56 -11.21 0.52 -8.18
C GLU A 56 -9.67 0.40 -8.22
N LYS A 57 -9.05 0.77 -9.35
CA LYS A 57 -7.62 0.62 -9.58
C LYS A 57 -6.83 1.90 -9.31
N VAL A 58 -5.58 1.71 -8.93
CA VAL A 58 -4.55 2.76 -8.86
C VAL A 58 -3.50 2.45 -9.92
N ASP A 59 -3.22 3.38 -10.83
CA ASP A 59 -2.24 3.21 -11.90
C ASP A 59 -1.29 4.43 -11.95
N ALA A 60 -0.08 4.26 -11.44
CA ALA A 60 0.97 5.27 -11.43
C ALA A 60 2.03 4.91 -12.49
N TYR A 61 2.25 5.79 -13.47
CA TYR A 61 3.36 5.64 -14.40
C TYR A 61 4.72 5.97 -13.76
N GLY A 62 4.71 6.83 -12.73
CA GLY A 62 5.85 7.14 -11.89
C GLY A 62 5.88 6.33 -10.61
N ALA A 63 6.35 6.96 -9.53
CA ALA A 63 6.38 6.35 -8.20
C ALA A 63 4.98 6.35 -7.55
N LEU A 64 4.77 5.43 -6.61
CA LEU A 64 3.56 5.36 -5.79
C LEU A 64 3.93 5.50 -4.32
N GLY A 65 3.56 6.61 -3.70
CA GLY A 65 3.69 6.85 -2.26
C GLY A 65 2.38 6.58 -1.54
N LEU A 66 2.40 5.70 -0.54
CA LEU A 66 1.25 5.34 0.30
C LEU A 66 1.61 5.66 1.75
N ASN A 67 1.21 6.81 2.26
CA ASN A 67 1.55 7.29 3.59
C ASN A 67 0.30 7.40 4.48
N GLY A 68 0.23 6.66 5.58
CA GLY A 68 -0.92 6.67 6.49
C GLY A 68 -1.72 5.38 6.43
N SER A 69 -3.05 5.47 6.43
CA SER A 69 -3.96 4.32 6.36
C SER A 69 -4.64 4.25 5.01
N ILE A 70 -4.14 3.38 4.13
CA ILE A 70 -4.55 3.31 2.74
C ILE A 70 -5.24 1.98 2.46
N ARG A 71 -6.40 2.03 1.79
CA ARG A 71 -7.11 0.84 1.33
C ARG A 71 -7.37 0.92 -0.16
N CYS A 72 -6.91 -0.09 -0.88
CA CYS A 72 -7.17 -0.28 -2.30
C CYS A 72 -7.97 -1.58 -2.48
N ASP A 73 -9.22 -1.47 -2.92
CA ASP A 73 -10.07 -2.64 -3.16
C ASP A 73 -9.77 -3.30 -4.52
N GLY A 74 -9.25 -2.55 -5.50
CA GLY A 74 -8.85 -3.07 -6.81
C GLY A 74 -7.33 -3.06 -7.04
N ARG A 75 -6.95 -3.36 -8.29
CA ARG A 75 -5.54 -3.49 -8.69
C ARG A 75 -4.72 -2.23 -8.47
N VAL A 76 -3.55 -2.39 -7.87
CA VAL A 76 -2.54 -1.35 -7.70
C VAL A 76 -1.39 -1.62 -8.66
N LYS A 77 -1.05 -0.65 -9.50
CA LYS A 77 0.07 -0.74 -10.44
C LYS A 77 0.95 0.50 -10.33
N ALA A 78 2.24 0.28 -10.19
CA ALA A 78 3.24 1.33 -10.29
C ALA A 78 4.36 0.88 -11.23
N TYR A 79 4.72 1.74 -12.18
CA TYR A 79 5.88 1.52 -13.05
C TYR A 79 7.18 1.99 -12.39
N GLY A 80 7.11 2.97 -11.49
CA GLY A 80 8.23 3.39 -10.65
C GLY A 80 8.33 2.60 -9.35
N ASN A 81 8.99 3.23 -8.37
CA ASN A 81 9.14 2.68 -7.02
C ASN A 81 7.84 2.82 -6.24
N ILE A 82 7.59 1.87 -5.34
CA ILE A 82 6.48 1.92 -4.39
C ILE A 82 7.04 2.12 -2.99
N LEU A 83 6.53 3.13 -2.29
CA LEU A 83 6.83 3.38 -0.88
C LEU A 83 5.53 3.22 -0.09
N VAL A 84 5.54 2.29 0.86
CA VAL A 84 4.46 2.12 1.84
C VAL A 84 4.98 2.60 3.18
N ASN A 85 4.29 3.55 3.79
CA ASN A 85 4.60 4.10 5.09
C ASN A 85 3.32 4.14 5.95
N GLY A 86 3.26 3.33 7.00
CA GLY A 86 2.04 3.16 7.81
C GLY A 86 1.33 1.85 7.51
N TYR A 87 0.00 1.88 7.36
CA TYR A 87 -0.85 0.70 7.16
C TYR A 87 -1.48 0.73 5.77
N THR A 88 -1.20 -0.26 4.94
CA THR A 88 -1.78 -0.36 3.59
C THR A 88 -2.39 -1.73 3.36
N VAL A 89 -3.62 -1.74 2.84
CA VAL A 89 -4.32 -2.96 2.43
C VAL A 89 -4.65 -2.90 0.94
N ALA A 90 -4.16 -3.89 0.18
CA ALA A 90 -4.49 -4.12 -1.22
C ALA A 90 -5.26 -5.44 -1.36
N ASN A 91 -6.58 -5.36 -1.54
CA ASN A 91 -7.44 -6.56 -1.56
C ASN A 91 -7.32 -7.39 -2.85
N ASP A 92 -6.71 -6.83 -3.90
CA ASP A 92 -6.50 -7.48 -5.20
C ASP A 92 -4.99 -7.60 -5.47
N LYS A 93 -4.57 -7.47 -6.73
CA LYS A 93 -3.18 -7.51 -7.16
C LYS A 93 -2.46 -6.18 -7.05
N MET A 94 -1.28 -6.20 -6.43
CA MET A 94 -0.32 -5.11 -6.36
C MET A 94 0.92 -5.45 -7.19
N LYS A 95 1.16 -4.68 -8.26
CA LYS A 95 2.27 -4.87 -9.18
C LYS A 95 3.19 -3.64 -9.22
N GLY A 96 4.48 -3.85 -8.94
CA GLY A 96 5.52 -2.84 -8.99
C GLY A 96 6.63 -3.21 -9.97
N CYS A 97 6.92 -2.37 -10.94
CA CYS A 97 8.07 -2.59 -11.83
C CYS A 97 9.39 -2.11 -11.20
N GLY A 98 9.33 -1.12 -10.29
CA GLY A 98 10.49 -0.63 -9.54
C GLY A 98 10.75 -1.39 -8.23
N LYS A 99 11.42 -0.69 -7.30
CA LYS A 99 11.66 -1.19 -5.93
C LYS A 99 10.40 -1.00 -5.07
N LEU A 100 10.18 -1.90 -4.12
CA LEU A 100 9.17 -1.74 -3.07
C LEU A 100 9.88 -1.52 -1.74
N LYS A 101 9.54 -0.44 -1.04
CA LYS A 101 9.96 -0.19 0.35
C LYS A 101 8.72 -0.17 1.24
N VAL A 102 8.67 -1.03 2.25
CA VAL A 102 7.60 -1.09 3.25
C VAL A 102 8.16 -0.61 4.58
N LEU A 103 7.57 0.44 5.13
CA LEU A 103 7.84 1.04 6.43
C LEU A 103 6.54 0.96 7.24
N GLY A 104 6.32 -0.13 7.97
CA GLY A 104 5.07 -0.40 8.66
C GLY A 104 4.43 -1.72 8.19
N THR A 105 3.14 -1.70 7.87
CA THR A 105 2.37 -2.90 7.52
C THR A 105 1.81 -2.81 6.10
N LEU A 106 2.10 -3.83 5.29
CA LEU A 106 1.49 -4.04 3.97
C LEU A 106 0.75 -5.38 3.96
N GLU A 107 -0.55 -5.35 3.73
CA GLU A 107 -1.36 -6.53 3.46
C GLU A 107 -1.80 -6.52 2.00
N ALA A 108 -1.47 -7.57 1.23
CA ALA A 108 -1.85 -7.68 -0.18
C ALA A 108 -2.33 -9.08 -0.52
N THR A 109 -3.36 -9.24 -1.34
CA THR A 109 -3.74 -10.59 -1.81
C THR A 109 -2.65 -11.15 -2.72
N GLU A 110 -2.31 -10.44 -3.79
CA GLU A 110 -1.20 -10.81 -4.67
C GLU A 110 -0.18 -9.68 -4.75
N LEU A 111 1.08 -9.97 -4.46
CA LEU A 111 2.17 -9.02 -4.56
C LEU A 111 3.20 -9.48 -5.61
N GLU A 112 3.38 -8.69 -6.66
CA GLU A 112 4.32 -8.97 -7.76
C GLU A 112 5.27 -7.78 -7.97
N ILE A 113 6.52 -7.93 -7.55
CA ILE A 113 7.55 -6.88 -7.63
C ILE A 113 8.70 -7.33 -8.51
N TYR A 114 9.03 -6.56 -9.54
CA TYR A 114 10.15 -6.85 -10.44
C TYR A 114 11.50 -6.36 -9.90
N GLY A 115 11.50 -5.32 -9.08
CA GLY A 115 12.71 -4.82 -8.41
C GLY A 115 12.97 -5.47 -7.06
N ASN A 116 13.81 -4.80 -6.27
CA ASN A 116 14.14 -5.23 -4.91
C ASN A 116 13.03 -4.80 -3.93
N VAL A 117 12.78 -5.65 -2.95
CA VAL A 117 11.84 -5.44 -1.86
C VAL A 117 12.62 -5.23 -0.57
N SER A 118 12.36 -4.12 0.12
CA SER A 118 12.89 -3.82 1.45
C SER A 118 11.73 -3.67 2.43
N ILE A 119 11.76 -4.41 3.53
CA ILE A 119 10.68 -4.42 4.52
C ILE A 119 11.26 -4.06 5.89
N THR A 120 10.75 -2.97 6.43
CA THR A 120 10.93 -2.52 7.81
C THR A 120 9.56 -2.55 8.47
N GLY A 121 9.20 -3.67 9.10
CA GLY A 121 7.88 -3.95 9.65
C GLY A 121 7.30 -5.26 9.11
N TYR A 122 6.00 -5.28 8.83
CA TYR A 122 5.27 -6.49 8.50
C TYR A 122 4.73 -6.48 7.07
N LEU A 123 4.97 -7.56 6.33
CA LEU A 123 4.37 -7.78 5.02
C LEU A 123 3.57 -9.08 5.03
N LYS A 124 2.27 -9.00 4.80
CA LYS A 124 1.42 -10.18 4.65
C LYS A 124 0.87 -10.24 3.24
N CYS A 125 0.99 -11.40 2.62
CA CYS A 125 0.28 -11.63 1.37
C CYS A 125 -0.14 -13.08 1.19
N ARG A 126 -1.09 -13.31 0.27
CA ARG A 126 -1.47 -14.67 -0.09
C ARG A 126 -0.48 -15.26 -1.09
N ARG A 127 -0.11 -14.47 -2.11
CA ARG A 127 0.89 -14.85 -3.11
C ARG A 127 1.96 -13.77 -3.22
N LEU A 128 3.21 -14.17 -3.00
CA LEU A 128 4.39 -13.31 -3.11
C LEU A 128 5.22 -13.71 -4.33
N VAL A 129 5.48 -12.75 -5.23
CA VAL A 129 6.42 -12.91 -6.34
C VAL A 129 7.36 -11.70 -6.34
N VAL A 130 8.64 -11.94 -6.10
CA VAL A 130 9.70 -10.94 -6.11
C VAL A 130 10.77 -11.41 -7.06
N TYR A 131 10.99 -10.71 -8.17
CA TYR A 131 12.05 -11.09 -9.12
C TYR A 131 13.43 -10.60 -8.67
N GLY A 132 13.49 -9.55 -7.85
CA GLY A 132 14.73 -9.04 -7.25
C GLY A 132 15.07 -9.70 -5.92
N THR A 133 15.80 -8.97 -5.08
CA THR A 133 16.13 -9.39 -3.71
C THR A 133 15.04 -8.98 -2.72
N LEU A 134 14.84 -9.77 -1.67
CA LEU A 134 13.99 -9.42 -0.53
C LEU A 134 14.90 -9.15 0.69
N THR A 135 14.81 -7.97 1.27
CA THR A 135 15.61 -7.57 2.44
C THR A 135 14.68 -7.19 3.59
N LEU A 136 14.78 -7.91 4.70
CA LEU A 136 14.19 -7.55 5.98
C LEU A 136 15.16 -6.66 6.75
N ILE A 137 14.69 -5.52 7.27
CA ILE A 137 15.51 -4.54 7.99
C ILE A 137 14.95 -4.39 9.40
N GLY A 138 15.73 -4.75 10.42
CA GLY A 138 15.32 -4.78 11.82
C GLY A 138 14.88 -6.17 12.27
N SER A 139 15.09 -6.47 13.55
CA SER A 139 14.76 -7.77 14.17
C SER A 139 13.27 -8.07 14.22
N GLU A 140 12.42 -7.03 14.21
CA GLU A 140 10.95 -7.15 14.23
C GLU A 140 10.35 -7.27 12.82
N SER A 141 11.17 -7.16 11.77
CA SER A 141 10.69 -7.19 10.41
C SER A 141 10.44 -8.62 9.94
N ALA A 142 9.25 -8.85 9.41
CA ALA A 142 8.83 -10.16 8.94
C ALA A 142 7.94 -10.04 7.70
N TYR A 143 7.96 -11.09 6.89
CA TYR A 143 6.98 -11.28 5.84
C TYR A 143 6.29 -12.64 6.00
N TYR A 144 5.06 -12.74 5.52
CA TYR A 144 4.28 -13.97 5.56
C TYR A 144 3.52 -14.14 4.24
N ALA A 145 3.76 -15.26 3.55
CA ALA A 145 3.06 -15.65 2.34
C ALA A 145 2.17 -16.88 2.63
N GLU A 146 0.85 -16.77 2.44
CA GLU A 146 -0.09 -17.85 2.81
C GLU A 146 -0.06 -19.05 1.86
N GLU A 147 0.00 -18.83 0.55
CA GLU A 147 -0.13 -19.89 -0.45
C GLU A 147 1.14 -20.15 -1.25
N SER A 148 1.82 -19.10 -1.70
CA SER A 148 3.00 -19.25 -2.54
C SER A 148 3.96 -18.09 -2.36
N GLU A 149 5.25 -18.41 -2.26
CA GLU A 149 6.34 -17.46 -2.37
C GLU A 149 7.27 -17.84 -3.52
N GLN A 150 7.68 -16.83 -4.30
CA GLN A 150 8.68 -16.95 -5.34
C GLN A 150 9.60 -15.74 -5.25
N ILE A 151 10.85 -15.98 -4.87
CA ILE A 151 11.86 -14.93 -4.74
C ILE A 151 13.01 -15.32 -5.67
N GLY A 152 13.21 -14.53 -6.73
CA GLY A 152 14.21 -14.79 -7.76
C GLY A 152 15.63 -14.44 -7.31
N GLY A 153 15.77 -13.48 -6.40
CA GLY A 153 17.04 -13.10 -5.78
C GLY A 153 17.24 -13.69 -4.38
N ALA A 154 18.23 -13.14 -3.66
CA ALA A 154 18.49 -13.51 -2.28
C ALA A 154 17.46 -12.92 -1.31
N VAL A 155 17.15 -13.68 -0.26
CA VAL A 155 16.47 -13.21 0.95
C VAL A 155 17.53 -12.85 1.98
N MET A 156 17.52 -11.61 2.46
CA MET A 156 18.49 -11.08 3.42
C MET A 156 17.78 -10.52 4.64
N MET A 157 18.41 -10.65 5.80
CA MET A 157 18.01 -9.94 7.02
C MET A 157 19.17 -9.02 7.43
N ARG A 158 18.86 -7.77 7.77
CA ARG A 158 19.83 -6.75 8.18
C ARG A 158 19.33 -6.07 9.45
N GLU A 159 20.22 -5.76 10.39
CA GLU A 159 19.84 -5.08 11.62
C GLU A 159 19.61 -3.56 11.41
N ALA A 160 20.29 -2.95 10.42
CA ALA A 160 20.14 -1.53 10.06
C ALA A 160 20.18 -1.31 8.53
N GLU A 161 19.54 -0.23 8.05
CA GLU A 161 19.83 0.28 6.69
C GLU A 161 21.33 0.61 6.63
N PRO A 162 22.05 0.26 5.54
CA PRO A 162 23.44 0.69 5.41
C PRO A 162 23.43 2.23 5.46
N ASP A 163 24.16 2.82 6.40
CA ASP A 163 24.34 4.27 6.48
C ASP A 163 24.86 4.74 5.12
N TRP A 164 24.05 5.50 4.36
CA TRP A 164 24.41 6.07 3.07
C TRP A 164 25.19 7.39 3.21
N ASP A 165 25.80 7.66 4.36
CA ASP A 165 26.60 8.86 4.61
C ASP A 165 28.03 8.50 5.03
N CYS A 166 28.95 8.52 4.06
CA CYS A 166 30.37 8.79 4.28
C CYS A 166 30.90 9.80 3.25
#